data_AF-A0A953U678-F1
#
_entry.id   AF-A0A953U678-F1
#
_cell.length_a   1.000
_cell.length_b   1.000
_cell.length_c   1.000
_cell.angle_alpha   90.00
_cell.angle_beta   90.00
_cell.angle_gamma   90.00
#
_symmetry.space_group_name_H-M   'P 1'
#
loop_
_entity.id
_entity.type
_entity.pdbx_description
1 polymer ?
#
loop_
_entity_poly.entity_id
_entity_poly.type
_entity_poly.pdbx_seq_one_letter_code
_entity_poly.pdbx_strand_id
1 'polypeptide(L)'
;MLITYITGNYFSCQQIRLTGTALDASIEMSRTDQRAWLGVKDITLTHALTINHPIQISVNTFNSGKTPALEVTLPEISVGDGEDHMLKTAPSKDRGVVAPNNNEVFYSSASVSNDVIDGLEAAKIRVYVRGRIEYKDIFGKSHKTMFCGYYPTGFPSPNFFNCGSGNSME
;
A
#
# COMPACT_ATOMS: atom_id res chain seq x y z
N MET A 1 14.22 30.44 54.56
CA MET A 1 13.86 31.12 53.29
C MET A 1 14.71 30.58 52.12
N LEU A 2 14.82 29.25 51.97
CA LEU A 2 15.61 28.62 50.89
C LEU A 2 14.81 27.55 50.11
N ILE A 3 13.74 27.02 50.70
CA ILE A 3 12.94 25.92 50.15
C ILE A 3 12.04 26.40 48.99
N THR A 4 11.60 27.65 49.01
CA THR A 4 10.68 28.23 48.01
C THR A 4 11.32 28.47 46.64
N TYR A 5 12.64 28.65 46.58
CA TYR A 5 13.36 28.91 45.32
C TYR A 5 13.59 27.64 44.49
N ILE A 6 13.68 26.47 45.14
CA ILE A 6 13.91 25.19 44.46
C ILE A 6 12.62 24.76 43.75
N THR A 7 11.45 24.91 44.37
CA THR A 7 10.16 24.46 43.81
C THR A 7 9.71 25.27 42.57
N GLY A 8 10.04 26.57 42.50
CA GLY A 8 9.69 27.42 41.35
C GLY A 8 10.42 27.04 40.04
N ASN A 9 11.68 26.62 40.14
CA ASN A 9 12.46 26.18 38.98
C ASN A 9 12.03 24.80 38.47
N TYR A 10 11.61 23.89 39.36
CA TYR A 10 11.07 22.59 38.96
C TYR A 10 9.75 22.71 38.19
N PHE A 11 8.83 23.57 38.67
CA PHE A 11 7.56 23.82 37.98
C PHE A 11 7.76 24.45 36.60
N SER A 12 8.65 25.43 36.49
CA SER A 12 8.98 26.08 35.20
C SER A 12 9.59 25.09 34.20
N CYS A 13 10.56 24.27 34.62
CA CYS A 13 11.16 23.25 33.77
C CYS A 13 10.14 22.18 33.33
N GLN A 14 9.22 21.79 34.22
CA GLN A 14 8.16 20.83 33.88
C GLN A 14 7.15 21.42 32.88
N GLN A 15 6.78 22.69 33.05
CA GLN A 15 5.90 23.42 32.12
C GLN A 15 6.53 23.52 30.72
N ILE A 16 7.82 23.83 30.62
CA ILE A 16 8.58 23.91 29.36
C ILE A 16 8.64 22.54 28.67
N ARG A 17 8.84 21.46 29.43
CA ARG A 17 8.82 20.10 28.87
C ARG A 17 7.44 19.72 28.32
N LEU A 18 6.37 20.01 29.06
CA LEU A 18 5.00 19.73 28.62
C LEU A 18 4.63 20.52 27.36
N THR A 19 4.99 21.80 27.30
CA THR A 19 4.77 22.62 26.10
C THR A 19 5.60 22.15 24.91
N GLY A 20 6.85 21.73 25.13
CA GLY A 20 7.66 21.09 24.08
C GLY A 20 6.98 19.84 23.51
N THR A 21 6.53 18.92 24.37
CA THR A 21 5.84 17.70 23.91
C THR A 21 4.53 17.98 23.19
N ALA A 22 3.78 19.00 23.62
CA ALA A 22 2.53 19.40 22.97
C ALA A 22 2.77 20.03 21.59
N LEU A 23 3.84 20.83 21.47
CA LEU A 23 4.25 21.42 20.19
C LEU A 23 4.71 20.35 19.22
N ASP A 24 5.55 19.40 19.66
CA ASP A 24 6.01 18.29 18.83
C ASP A 24 4.84 17.44 18.33
N ALA A 25 3.89 17.11 19.21
CA ALA A 25 2.67 16.41 18.82
C ALA A 25 1.84 17.18 17.78
N SER A 26 1.74 18.51 17.93
CA SER A 26 1.03 19.39 16.98
C SER A 26 1.71 19.44 15.62
N ILE A 27 3.05 19.41 15.60
CA ILE A 27 3.85 19.36 14.36
C ILE A 27 3.65 18.01 13.66
N GLU A 28 3.72 16.89 14.39
CA GLU A 28 3.51 15.55 13.81
C GLU A 28 2.08 15.34 13.31
N MET A 29 1.08 15.88 14.01
CA MET A 29 -0.29 15.92 13.54
C MET A 29 -0.43 16.72 12.24
N SER A 30 0.20 17.90 12.17
CA SER A 30 0.23 18.71 10.95
C SER A 30 0.89 17.98 9.79
N ARG A 31 2.03 17.30 10.03
CA ARG A 31 2.70 16.48 9.01
C ARG A 31 1.81 15.34 8.53
N THR A 32 1.13 14.66 9.44
CA THR A 32 0.21 13.55 9.11
C THR A 32 -0.99 14.03 8.29
N ASP A 33 -1.53 15.21 8.57
CA ASP A 33 -2.63 15.80 7.80
C ASP A 33 -2.20 16.27 6.40
N GLN A 34 -0.93 16.60 6.23
CA GLN A 34 -0.36 17.14 5.00
C GLN A 34 0.39 16.09 4.17
N ARG A 35 0.49 14.83 4.60
CA ARG A 35 1.31 13.82 3.90
C ARG A 35 0.62 13.22 2.66
N ALA A 36 1.40 12.44 1.92
CA ALA A 36 0.94 11.58 0.85
C ALA A 36 0.26 10.32 1.40
N TRP A 37 -0.87 9.94 0.80
CA TRP A 37 -1.61 8.72 1.13
C TRP A 37 -1.81 7.94 -0.16
N LEU A 38 -0.93 6.96 -0.40
CA LEU A 38 -0.91 6.22 -1.66
C LEU A 38 -1.58 4.86 -1.49
N GLY A 39 -2.77 4.71 -2.04
CA GLY A 39 -3.56 3.49 -1.98
C GLY A 39 -3.65 2.76 -3.31
N VAL A 40 -4.17 1.54 -3.27
CA VAL A 40 -4.60 0.82 -4.47
C VAL A 40 -6.06 1.20 -4.75
N LYS A 41 -6.32 1.70 -5.94
CA LYS A 41 -7.66 2.07 -6.42
C LYS A 41 -8.37 0.86 -7.01
N ASP A 42 -7.70 0.14 -7.90
CA ASP A 42 -8.21 -1.04 -8.56
C ASP A 42 -7.06 -1.95 -9.01
N ILE A 43 -7.36 -3.24 -9.11
CA ILE A 43 -6.47 -4.25 -9.67
C ILE A 43 -7.24 -4.92 -10.79
N THR A 44 -6.66 -4.95 -11.98
CA THR A 44 -7.34 -5.40 -13.19
C THR A 44 -6.49 -6.34 -14.02
N LEU A 45 -7.14 -7.25 -14.74
CA LEU A 45 -6.50 -8.00 -15.82
C LEU A 45 -6.34 -7.09 -17.03
N THR A 46 -5.12 -7.02 -17.56
CA THR A 46 -4.84 -6.27 -18.79
C THR A 46 -5.36 -7.02 -20.03
N HIS A 47 -5.37 -8.35 -19.97
CA HIS A 47 -5.86 -9.23 -21.03
C HIS A 47 -6.70 -10.38 -20.44
N ALA A 48 -7.56 -10.97 -21.26
CA ALA A 48 -8.30 -12.17 -20.87
C ALA A 48 -7.33 -13.31 -20.48
N LEU A 49 -7.70 -14.09 -19.47
CA LEU A 49 -6.96 -15.28 -19.07
C LEU A 49 -7.00 -16.29 -20.22
N THR A 50 -5.84 -16.73 -20.68
CA THR A 50 -5.73 -17.77 -21.70
C THR A 50 -4.74 -18.84 -21.26
N ILE A 51 -5.03 -20.09 -21.62
CA ILE A 51 -4.14 -21.23 -21.34
C ILE A 51 -2.76 -20.96 -21.96
N ASN A 52 -1.70 -21.33 -21.23
CA ASN A 52 -0.30 -21.15 -21.60
C ASN A 52 0.17 -19.69 -21.78
N HIS A 53 -0.60 -18.69 -21.35
CA HIS A 53 -0.15 -17.29 -21.34
C HIS A 53 -0.02 -16.76 -19.90
N PRO A 54 1.01 -15.94 -19.60
CA PRO A 54 1.13 -15.31 -18.29
C PRO A 54 -0.09 -14.44 -17.98
N ILE A 55 -0.56 -14.49 -16.73
CA ILE A 55 -1.57 -13.57 -16.24
C ILE A 55 -0.94 -12.18 -16.18
N GLN A 56 -1.51 -11.21 -16.90
CA GLN A 56 -1.06 -9.82 -16.88
C GLN A 56 -2.02 -8.98 -16.03
N ILE A 57 -1.48 -8.38 -14.98
CA ILE A 57 -2.22 -7.61 -13.98
C ILE A 57 -1.72 -6.17 -13.99
N SER A 58 -2.65 -5.23 -13.99
CA SER A 58 -2.42 -3.82 -13.70
C SER A 58 -2.88 -3.50 -12.28
N VAL A 59 -1.98 -2.92 -11.49
CA VAL A 59 -2.28 -2.37 -10.16
C VAL A 59 -2.34 -0.86 -10.30
N ASN A 60 -3.54 -0.31 -10.24
CA ASN A 60 -3.78 1.12 -10.31
C ASN A 60 -3.69 1.72 -8.90
N THR A 61 -2.71 2.58 -8.67
CA THR A 61 -2.49 3.26 -7.40
C THR A 61 -2.95 4.70 -7.48
N PHE A 62 -3.43 5.25 -6.36
CA PHE A 62 -3.96 6.61 -6.28
C PHE A 62 -3.44 7.32 -5.05
N ASN A 63 -2.94 8.54 -5.22
CA ASN A 63 -2.51 9.39 -4.11
C ASN A 63 -3.66 10.30 -3.67
N SER A 64 -4.31 9.95 -2.56
CA SER A 64 -5.36 10.77 -1.92
C SER A 64 -4.81 11.83 -0.96
N GLY A 65 -3.48 11.87 -0.77
CA GLY A 65 -2.82 12.84 0.10
C GLY A 65 -2.68 14.23 -0.53
N LYS A 66 -2.27 15.19 0.29
CA LYS A 66 -2.11 16.60 -0.14
C LYS A 66 -0.76 16.87 -0.81
N THR A 67 0.21 15.97 -0.62
CA THR A 67 1.57 16.09 -1.18
C THR A 67 1.90 14.95 -2.14
N PRO A 68 2.85 15.13 -3.06
CA PRO A 68 3.34 14.05 -3.90
C PRO A 68 3.88 12.87 -3.08
N ALA A 69 3.65 11.65 -3.57
CA ALA A 69 4.37 10.46 -3.12
C ALA A 69 5.64 10.32 -3.96
N LEU A 70 6.79 10.20 -3.30
CA LEU A 70 8.11 10.15 -3.91
C LEU A 70 8.67 8.73 -3.87
N GLU A 71 9.56 8.41 -4.80
CA GLU A 71 10.25 7.11 -4.87
C GLU A 71 9.27 5.91 -4.78
N VAL A 72 8.11 6.04 -5.45
CA VAL A 72 7.08 5.00 -5.41
C VAL A 72 7.59 3.76 -6.12
N THR A 73 7.50 2.61 -5.44
CA THR A 73 7.94 1.31 -5.96
C THR A 73 6.96 0.20 -5.57
N LEU A 74 6.97 -0.89 -6.33
CA LEU A 74 6.24 -2.12 -6.04
C LEU A 74 7.24 -3.26 -5.80
N PRO A 75 7.94 -3.28 -4.64
CA PRO A 75 9.02 -4.22 -4.36
C PRO A 75 8.55 -5.67 -4.20
N GLU A 76 7.26 -5.88 -3.94
CA GLU A 76 6.68 -7.22 -3.80
C GLU A 76 5.31 -7.26 -4.44
N ILE A 77 5.14 -8.18 -5.36
CA ILE A 77 3.83 -8.63 -5.83
C ILE A 77 3.89 -10.16 -5.99
N SER A 78 2.80 -10.82 -5.64
CA SER A 78 2.67 -12.26 -5.73
C SER A 78 1.27 -12.64 -6.17
N VAL A 79 1.20 -13.70 -6.98
CA VAL A 79 -0.04 -14.22 -7.57
C VAL A 79 -0.14 -15.70 -7.26
N GLY A 80 -1.34 -16.19 -6.93
CA GLY A 80 -1.52 -17.62 -6.71
C GLY A 80 -2.97 -18.04 -6.46
N ASP A 81 -3.20 -19.32 -6.24
CA ASP A 81 -4.52 -19.96 -6.17
C ASP A 81 -5.09 -20.09 -4.74
N GLY A 82 -4.38 -19.59 -3.75
CA GLY A 82 -4.81 -19.49 -2.36
C GLY A 82 -4.06 -18.40 -1.61
N GLU A 83 -4.59 -17.96 -0.47
CA GLU A 83 -3.92 -16.92 0.33
C GLU A 83 -2.51 -17.34 0.82
N ASP A 84 -2.30 -18.65 1.01
CA ASP A 84 -1.06 -19.25 1.49
C ASP A 84 -0.16 -19.79 0.36
N HIS A 85 -0.67 -19.87 -0.87
CA HIS A 85 0.07 -20.37 -2.03
C HIS A 85 0.29 -19.23 -3.02
N MET A 86 1.34 -18.44 -2.77
CA MET A 86 1.67 -17.21 -3.50
C MET A 86 2.98 -17.40 -4.29
N LEU A 87 2.94 -17.27 -5.61
CA LEU A 87 4.15 -17.21 -6.45
C LEU A 87 4.68 -15.78 -6.46
N LYS A 88 5.94 -15.58 -6.06
CA LYS A 88 6.59 -14.27 -6.13
C LYS A 88 6.75 -13.85 -7.58
N THR A 89 6.31 -12.65 -7.89
CA THR A 89 6.44 -12.04 -9.22
C THR A 89 7.62 -11.07 -9.24
N ALA A 90 8.10 -10.70 -10.43
CA ALA A 90 9.17 -9.73 -10.57
C ALA A 90 8.69 -8.35 -10.07
N PRO A 91 9.43 -7.70 -9.16
CA PRO A 91 9.06 -6.37 -8.66
C PRO A 91 9.27 -5.30 -9.72
N SER A 92 8.46 -4.23 -9.65
CA SER A 92 8.76 -3.02 -10.42
C SER A 92 9.94 -2.30 -9.76
N LYS A 93 11.00 -2.06 -10.55
CA LYS A 93 12.18 -1.29 -10.12
C LYS A 93 12.03 0.21 -10.38
N ASP A 94 10.97 0.62 -11.06
CA ASP A 94 10.80 2.01 -11.46
C ASP A 94 10.43 2.83 -10.23
N ARG A 95 11.17 3.94 -10.03
CA ARG A 95 10.92 4.92 -8.98
C ARG A 95 10.05 6.02 -9.57
N GLY A 96 8.76 5.99 -9.24
CA GLY A 96 7.80 6.99 -9.69
C GLY A 96 7.66 8.16 -8.72
N VAL A 97 7.08 9.26 -9.22
CA VAL A 97 6.51 10.33 -8.40
C VAL A 97 5.03 10.43 -8.72
N VAL A 98 4.18 10.31 -7.71
CA VAL A 98 2.73 10.37 -7.88
C VAL A 98 2.20 11.65 -7.25
N ALA A 99 1.82 12.60 -8.11
CA ALA A 99 1.25 13.87 -7.69
C ALA A 99 -0.06 13.69 -6.88
N PRO A 100 -0.44 14.67 -6.04
CA PRO A 100 -1.72 14.66 -5.34
C PRO A 100 -2.89 14.45 -6.30
N ASN A 101 -3.87 13.63 -5.90
CA ASN A 101 -5.05 13.29 -6.68
C ASN A 101 -4.75 12.70 -8.07
N ASN A 102 -3.58 12.09 -8.26
CA ASN A 102 -3.22 11.43 -9.51
C ASN A 102 -3.02 9.92 -9.31
N ASN A 103 -3.04 9.18 -10.41
CA ASN A 103 -2.85 7.74 -10.43
C ASN A 103 -1.49 7.36 -11.00
N GLU A 104 -1.03 6.17 -10.64
CA GLU A 104 0.12 5.50 -11.26
C GLU A 104 -0.21 4.02 -11.43
N VAL A 105 0.11 3.45 -12.59
CA VAL A 105 -0.24 2.07 -12.94
C VAL A 105 1.01 1.21 -13.01
N PHE A 106 1.06 0.18 -12.17
CA PHE A 106 2.09 -0.84 -12.22
C PHE A 106 1.61 -2.04 -13.01
N TYR A 107 2.42 -2.52 -13.94
CA TYR A 107 2.17 -3.75 -14.67
C TYR A 107 2.99 -4.88 -14.09
N SER A 108 2.37 -6.05 -13.92
CA SER A 108 3.05 -7.25 -13.48
C SER A 108 2.52 -8.46 -14.24
N SER A 109 3.39 -9.46 -14.44
CA SER A 109 3.04 -10.69 -15.14
C SER A 109 3.46 -11.91 -14.32
N ALA A 110 2.53 -12.84 -14.11
CA ALA A 110 2.79 -14.08 -13.38
C ALA A 110 2.42 -15.29 -14.25
N SER A 111 3.35 -16.23 -14.38
CA SER A 111 3.07 -17.53 -14.99
C SER A 111 2.40 -18.42 -13.96
N VAL A 112 1.21 -18.94 -14.28
CA VAL A 112 0.50 -19.93 -13.47
C VAL A 112 0.43 -21.26 -14.22
N SER A 113 0.21 -22.37 -13.52
CA SER A 113 0.00 -23.67 -14.17
C SER A 113 -1.36 -23.73 -14.89
N ASN A 114 -1.48 -24.64 -15.86
CA ASN A 114 -2.74 -24.85 -16.57
C ASN A 114 -3.87 -25.29 -15.64
N ASP A 115 -3.55 -26.06 -14.59
CA ASP A 115 -4.53 -26.47 -13.57
C ASP A 115 -5.22 -25.28 -12.88
N VAL A 116 -4.48 -24.16 -12.73
CA VAL A 116 -5.04 -22.92 -12.16
C VAL A 116 -6.03 -22.27 -13.12
N ILE A 117 -5.69 -22.22 -14.41
CA ILE A 117 -6.58 -21.67 -15.45
C ILE A 117 -7.84 -22.53 -15.59
N ASP A 118 -7.69 -23.85 -15.67
CA ASP A 118 -8.81 -24.79 -15.76
C ASP A 118 -9.71 -24.72 -14.51
N GLY A 119 -9.10 -24.56 -13.33
CA GLY A 119 -9.82 -24.36 -12.08
C GLY A 119 -10.61 -23.06 -12.02
N LEU A 120 -10.08 -21.97 -12.59
CA LEU A 120 -10.76 -20.68 -12.70
C LEU A 120 -11.95 -20.74 -13.65
N GLU A 121 -11.77 -21.34 -14.84
CA GLU A 121 -12.84 -21.54 -15.83
C GLU A 121 -13.95 -22.42 -15.26
N ALA A 122 -13.59 -23.48 -14.54
CA ALA A 122 -14.54 -24.35 -13.85
C ALA A 122 -15.16 -23.73 -12.58
N ALA A 123 -14.81 -22.48 -12.24
CA ALA A 123 -15.24 -21.78 -11.04
C ALA A 123 -14.92 -22.51 -9.72
N LYS A 124 -13.88 -23.36 -9.71
CA LYS A 124 -13.47 -24.20 -8.58
C LYS A 124 -12.46 -23.54 -7.64
N ILE A 125 -11.62 -22.64 -8.16
CA ILE A 125 -10.57 -21.96 -7.40
C ILE A 125 -10.61 -20.44 -7.65
N ARG A 126 -10.00 -19.65 -6.77
CA ARG A 126 -9.82 -18.20 -6.94
C ARG A 126 -8.34 -17.89 -7.12
N VAL A 127 -8.03 -16.90 -7.96
CA VAL A 127 -6.68 -16.33 -8.00
C VAL A 127 -6.63 -15.14 -7.06
N TYR A 128 -5.58 -15.07 -6.26
CA TYR A 128 -5.28 -13.98 -5.36
C TYR A 128 -4.05 -13.24 -5.86
N VAL A 129 -4.04 -11.94 -5.61
CA VAL A 129 -2.90 -11.03 -5.83
C VAL A 129 -2.63 -10.33 -4.51
N ARG A 130 -1.39 -10.42 -4.04
CA ARG A 130 -0.91 -9.69 -2.87
C ARG A 130 0.29 -8.85 -3.27
N GLY A 131 0.44 -7.70 -2.64
CA GLY A 131 1.63 -6.91 -2.85
C GLY A 131 1.83 -5.82 -1.81
N ARG A 132 2.99 -5.18 -1.94
CA ARG A 132 3.43 -4.09 -1.08
C ARG A 132 3.93 -2.96 -1.96
N ILE A 133 3.33 -1.79 -1.80
CA ILE A 133 3.81 -0.53 -2.38
C ILE A 133 4.65 0.16 -1.31
N GLU A 134 5.78 0.70 -1.71
CA GLU A 134 6.62 1.55 -0.85
C GLU A 134 6.77 2.93 -1.48
N TYR A 135 6.73 3.96 -0.64
CA TYR A 135 6.92 5.35 -1.07
C TYR A 135 7.45 6.21 0.07
N LYS A 136 7.93 7.41 -0.26
CA LYS A 136 8.27 8.46 0.71
C LYS A 136 7.32 9.64 0.59
N ASP A 137 7.05 10.31 1.69
CA ASP A 137 6.42 11.64 1.65
C ASP A 137 7.46 12.74 1.43
N ILE A 138 6.98 13.98 1.29
CA ILE A 138 7.85 15.16 1.12
C ILE A 138 8.70 15.50 2.36
N PHE A 139 8.38 14.91 3.52
CA PHE A 139 9.12 15.07 4.75
C PHE A 139 10.22 14.00 4.88
N GLY A 140 10.35 13.12 3.87
CA GLY A 140 11.35 12.06 3.82
C GLY A 140 10.98 10.81 4.61
N LYS A 141 9.74 10.71 5.11
CA LYS A 141 9.27 9.54 5.86
C LYS A 141 8.85 8.44 4.89
N SER A 142 9.34 7.22 5.13
CA SER A 142 8.95 6.04 4.37
C SER A 142 7.60 5.51 4.83
N HIS A 143 6.81 5.07 3.86
CA HIS A 143 5.48 4.52 4.01
C HIS A 143 5.32 3.27 3.19
N LYS A 144 4.37 2.43 3.60
CA LYS A 144 4.01 1.22 2.86
C LYS A 144 2.50 1.02 2.83
N THR A 145 2.03 0.50 1.71
CA THR A 145 0.65 0.08 1.52
C THR A 145 0.64 -1.39 1.14
N MET A 146 0.03 -2.21 2.00
CA MET A 146 -0.23 -3.61 1.73
C MET A 146 -1.57 -3.73 1.01
N PHE A 147 -1.63 -4.56 -0.02
CA PHE A 147 -2.89 -4.85 -0.70
C PHE A 147 -3.07 -6.35 -0.96
N CYS A 148 -4.34 -6.75 -1.00
CA CYS A 148 -4.78 -8.08 -1.37
C CYS A 148 -6.08 -8.00 -2.15
N GLY A 149 -6.09 -8.60 -3.36
CA GLY A 149 -7.27 -8.78 -4.19
C GLY A 149 -7.45 -10.23 -4.61
N TYR A 150 -8.69 -10.66 -4.84
CA TYR A 150 -9.03 -11.95 -5.44
C TYR A 150 -9.86 -11.76 -6.71
N TYR A 151 -9.62 -12.61 -7.69
CA TYR A 151 -10.37 -12.68 -8.93
C TYR A 151 -11.67 -13.48 -8.69
N PRO A 152 -12.85 -12.97 -9.06
CA PRO A 152 -14.11 -13.68 -8.82
C PRO A 152 -14.20 -14.93 -9.70
N THR A 153 -14.86 -15.96 -9.18
CA THR A 153 -15.23 -17.14 -9.99
C THR A 153 -16.60 -16.97 -10.62
N GLY A 154 -16.81 -17.58 -11.79
CA GLY A 154 -18.12 -17.71 -12.42
C GLY A 154 -18.66 -16.46 -13.13
N PHE A 155 -17.92 -15.34 -13.12
CA PHE A 155 -18.30 -14.13 -13.85
C PHE A 155 -17.09 -13.53 -14.56
N PRO A 156 -17.17 -13.24 -15.88
CA PRO A 156 -16.12 -12.51 -16.56
C PRO A 156 -16.11 -11.07 -16.05
N SER A 157 -15.14 -10.75 -15.20
CA SER A 157 -14.86 -9.38 -14.76
C SER A 157 -13.37 -9.15 -14.94
N PRO A 158 -12.92 -8.00 -15.48
CA PRO A 158 -11.50 -7.69 -15.48
C PRO A 158 -11.00 -7.37 -14.07
N ASN A 159 -11.89 -7.17 -13.08
CA ASN A 159 -11.54 -6.61 -11.77
C ASN A 159 -11.27 -7.69 -10.72
N PHE A 160 -10.30 -7.43 -9.88
CA PHE A 160 -10.12 -8.12 -8.60
C PHE A 160 -10.90 -7.39 -7.50
N PHE A 161 -11.28 -8.15 -6.46
CA PHE A 161 -12.03 -7.66 -5.31
C PHE A 161 -11.20 -7.79 -4.04
N ASN A 162 -11.42 -6.91 -3.06
CA ASN A 162 -10.64 -6.91 -1.83
C ASN A 162 -10.76 -8.23 -1.07
N CYS A 163 -9.62 -8.77 -0.63
CA CYS A 163 -9.60 -9.85 0.35
C CYS A 163 -10.15 -9.39 1.71
N GLY A 164 -10.60 -10.33 2.53
CA GLY A 164 -11.06 -10.04 3.90
C GLY A 164 -9.96 -9.50 4.82
N SER A 165 -8.70 -9.77 4.51
CA SER A 165 -7.51 -9.28 5.22
C SER A 165 -6.34 -9.01 4.27
N GLY A 166 -5.28 -8.36 4.77
CA GLY A 166 -4.06 -8.08 4.00
C GLY A 166 -4.04 -6.73 3.27
N ASN A 167 -5.04 -5.88 3.52
CA ASN A 167 -5.08 -4.49 3.06
C ASN A 167 -4.77 -3.55 4.24
N SER A 168 -3.69 -2.78 4.17
CA SER A 168 -3.31 -1.82 5.22
C SER A 168 -2.42 -0.69 4.69
N MET A 169 -2.35 0.40 5.45
CA MET A 169 -1.52 1.57 5.16
C MET A 169 -0.76 2.00 6.42
N GLU A 170 0.54 2.23 6.29
CA GLU A 170 1.43 2.69 7.36
C GLU A 170 2.20 3.95 6.93
#